data_AF-A0A7S0TP27-F1
#
_entry.id   AF-A0A7S0TP27-F1
#
_cell.length_a   1.000
_cell.length_b   1.000
_cell.length_c   1.000
_cell.angle_alpha   90.00
_cell.angle_beta   90.00
_cell.angle_gamma   90.00
#
_symmetry.space_group_name_H-M   'P 1'
#
loop_
_entity.id
_entity.type
_entity.pdbx_description
1 polymer ?
#
loop_
_entity_poly.entity_id
_entity_poly.type
_entity_poly.pdbx_seq_one_letter_code
_entity_poly.pdbx_strand_id
1 'polypeptide(L)'
;LDLDSFGGQGALGGADEAALDGLGDLLSEPSDCYEDEGPVDEGAFYTRLRDGGQVRLSLATRHSLWGHLVWNAARVMARYIEASEPSLVHGKRVLELGAGAGLPSLVSALEGARLVVATDYPDDTLLS
;
A
#
# COMPACT_ATOMS: atom_id res chain seq x y z
N LEU A 1 -37.73 7.92 18.75
CA LEU A 1 -37.23 7.16 19.91
C LEU A 1 -36.01 7.92 20.39
N ASP A 2 -36.12 8.38 21.63
CA ASP A 2 -35.35 9.41 22.30
C ASP A 2 -33.95 8.90 22.69
N LEU A 3 -32.91 9.74 22.57
CA LEU A 3 -31.50 9.34 22.78
C LEU A 3 -30.99 9.54 24.23
N ASP A 4 -31.86 9.94 25.17
CA ASP A 4 -31.43 10.37 26.52
C ASP A 4 -31.69 9.36 27.65
N SER A 5 -31.98 8.09 27.37
CA SER A 5 -32.47 7.16 28.42
C SER A 5 -31.45 6.25 29.13
N PHE A 6 -30.14 6.38 28.90
CA PHE A 6 -29.16 5.55 29.63
C PHE A 6 -27.90 6.33 30.05
N GLY A 7 -28.10 7.29 30.94
CA GLY A 7 -27.03 7.78 31.81
C GLY A 7 -26.73 6.77 32.93
N GLY A 8 -25.77 5.89 32.69
CA GLY A 8 -25.14 5.05 33.72
C GLY A 8 -23.67 5.44 33.85
N GLN A 9 -23.29 6.09 34.94
CA GLN A 9 -21.89 6.27 35.30
C GLN A 9 -21.29 4.88 35.62
N GLY A 10 -20.51 4.35 34.69
CA GLY A 10 -19.73 3.14 34.85
C GLY A 10 -18.36 3.35 34.23
N ALA A 11 -17.37 3.61 35.07
CA ALA A 11 -15.98 3.58 34.67
C ALA A 11 -15.61 2.16 34.24
N LEU A 12 -15.30 1.98 32.96
CA LEU A 12 -14.62 0.83 32.36
C LEU A 12 -13.59 1.46 31.42
N GLY A 13 -12.31 1.60 31.74
CA GLY A 13 -11.45 0.64 32.43
C GLY A 13 -10.78 -0.24 31.38
N GLY A 14 -9.69 0.27 30.79
CA GLY A 14 -8.62 -0.50 30.13
C GLY A 14 -9.00 -1.33 28.90
N ALA A 15 -9.04 -0.69 27.72
CA ALA A 15 -8.47 -1.37 26.56
C ALA A 15 -6.95 -1.31 26.72
N ASP A 16 -6.33 -2.48 26.66
CA ASP A 16 -4.99 -2.78 27.11
C ASP A 16 -3.89 -1.91 26.47
N GLU A 17 -3.47 -0.83 27.15
CA GLU A 17 -2.23 -0.10 26.84
C GLU A 17 -0.99 -1.02 26.91
N ALA A 18 -1.06 -2.17 27.60
CA ALA A 18 0.06 -3.11 27.68
C ALA A 18 0.32 -3.86 26.36
N ALA A 19 -0.59 -3.82 25.39
CA ALA A 19 -0.34 -4.36 24.05
C ALA A 19 0.55 -3.44 23.18
N LEU A 20 0.70 -2.16 23.55
CA LEU A 20 1.53 -1.17 22.86
C LEU A 20 2.84 -0.87 23.62
N ASP A 21 2.87 -1.10 24.93
CA ASP A 21 4.04 -0.85 25.80
C ASP A 21 5.26 -1.74 25.45
N GLY A 22 5.03 -2.87 24.76
CA GLY A 22 6.07 -3.75 24.23
C GLY A 22 6.53 -3.44 22.81
N LEU A 23 5.92 -2.47 22.13
CA LEU A 23 6.21 -2.14 20.73
C LEU A 23 7.21 -0.99 20.55
N GLY A 24 7.65 -0.32 21.62
CA GLY A 24 8.76 0.66 21.65
C GLY A 24 9.12 1.35 20.32
N ASP A 25 10.41 1.35 20.00
CA ASP A 25 11.02 1.86 18.76
C ASP A 25 10.71 0.96 17.53
N LEU A 26 9.81 -0.02 17.62
CA LEU A 26 9.63 -1.03 16.57
C LEU A 26 9.17 -0.42 15.24
N LEU A 27 8.43 0.68 15.30
CA LEU A 27 7.99 1.47 14.14
C LEU A 27 8.77 2.78 14.00
N SER A 28 9.74 3.03 14.88
CA SER A 28 10.59 4.20 14.80
C SER A 28 11.67 3.96 13.75
N GLU A 29 11.97 5.01 12.98
CA GLU A 29 12.97 4.92 11.92
C GLU A 29 14.39 4.91 12.51
N PRO A 30 15.23 3.91 12.17
CA PRO A 30 16.62 3.87 12.63
C PRO A 30 17.41 5.06 12.08
N SER A 31 18.20 5.71 12.92
CA SER A 31 18.91 6.96 12.59
C SER A 31 20.01 6.85 11.51
N ASP A 32 20.33 5.64 11.04
CA ASP A 32 21.50 5.34 10.21
C ASP A 32 21.19 4.55 8.91
N CYS A 33 19.92 4.41 8.52
CA CYS A 33 19.53 3.58 7.38
C CYS A 33 19.26 4.34 6.06
N TYR A 34 19.56 5.64 6.00
CA TYR A 34 19.27 6.49 4.84
C TYR A 34 20.58 6.99 4.19
N GLU A 35 21.04 6.31 3.15
CA GLU A 35 21.98 6.92 2.19
C GLU A 35 21.20 7.84 1.23
N ASP A 36 21.84 8.90 0.73
CA ASP A 36 21.23 9.85 -0.20
C ASP A 36 20.84 9.14 -1.51
N GLU A 37 19.57 8.78 -1.63
CA GLU A 37 19.00 8.20 -2.83
C GLU A 37 19.02 9.27 -3.92
N GLY A 38 19.78 9.02 -4.99
CA GLY A 38 20.10 9.95 -6.08
C GLY A 38 18.89 10.56 -6.80
N PRO A 39 19.03 11.09 -8.03
CA PRO A 39 17.95 11.85 -8.66
C PRO A 39 16.65 11.05 -8.73
N VAL A 40 15.53 11.73 -8.42
CA VAL A 40 14.21 11.10 -8.39
C VAL A 40 13.66 11.07 -9.79
N ASP A 41 13.43 9.88 -10.31
CA ASP A 41 12.64 9.72 -11.52
C ASP A 41 11.17 10.02 -11.19
N GLU A 42 10.61 11.06 -11.81
CA GLU A 42 9.19 11.45 -11.69
C GLU A 42 8.22 10.41 -12.29
N GLY A 43 8.74 9.28 -12.77
CA GLY A 43 7.92 8.18 -13.22
C GLY A 43 8.73 6.92 -13.51
N ALA A 44 8.13 5.77 -13.25
CA ALA A 44 8.69 4.46 -13.58
C ALA A 44 7.86 3.77 -14.66
N PHE A 45 8.52 2.89 -15.42
CA PHE A 45 7.86 2.07 -16.43
C PHE A 45 7.92 0.59 -16.05
N TYR A 46 6.79 -0.08 -16.21
CA TYR A 46 6.68 -1.52 -16.10
C TYR A 46 6.28 -2.11 -17.47
N THR A 47 7.09 -3.04 -17.97
CA THR A 47 6.78 -3.78 -19.21
C THR A 47 6.04 -5.06 -18.85
N ARG A 48 4.83 -5.18 -19.37
CA ARG A 48 3.96 -6.34 -19.18
C ARG A 48 4.52 -7.59 -19.84
N LEU A 49 4.26 -8.75 -19.22
CA LEU A 49 4.73 -10.04 -19.70
C LEU A 49 3.92 -10.56 -20.89
N ARG A 50 2.61 -10.29 -20.92
CA ARG A 50 1.70 -10.90 -21.90
C ARG A 50 1.87 -10.35 -23.31
N ASP A 51 2.02 -9.04 -23.43
CA ASP A 51 1.94 -8.33 -24.71
C ASP A 51 3.07 -7.30 -24.90
N GLY A 52 3.98 -7.16 -23.93
CA GLY A 52 5.03 -6.14 -23.94
C GLY A 52 4.50 -4.72 -23.79
N GLY A 53 3.23 -4.53 -23.45
CA GLY A 53 2.65 -3.21 -23.20
C GLY A 53 3.34 -2.51 -22.03
N GLN A 54 3.43 -1.18 -22.09
CA GLN A 54 4.04 -0.39 -21.03
C GLN A 54 2.98 0.22 -20.12
N VAL A 55 3.22 0.06 -18.83
CA VAL A 55 2.49 0.72 -17.75
C VAL A 55 3.39 1.82 -17.20
N ARG A 56 2.95 3.08 -17.31
CA ARG A 56 3.62 4.22 -16.68
C ARG A 56 3.05 4.41 -15.28
N LEU A 57 3.94 4.40 -14.29
CA LEU A 57 3.63 4.70 -12.89
C LEU A 57 3.99 6.17 -12.63
N SER A 58 3.05 6.93 -12.09
CA SER A 58 3.33 8.26 -11.53
C SER A 58 3.86 8.04 -10.12
N LEU A 59 5.02 8.59 -9.81
CA LEU A 59 5.64 8.45 -8.49
C LEU A 59 5.50 9.76 -7.74
N ALA A 60 5.25 9.68 -6.43
CA ALA A 60 5.24 10.85 -5.59
C ALA A 60 6.64 11.49 -5.59
N THR A 61 6.71 12.81 -5.67
CA THR A 61 7.98 13.54 -5.49
C THR A 61 8.59 13.21 -4.13
N ARG A 62 9.94 13.22 -3.99
CA ARG A 62 10.71 12.86 -2.76
C ARG A 62 9.86 12.96 -1.49
N HIS A 63 9.48 11.81 -0.97
CA HIS A 63 8.65 11.68 0.23
C HIS A 63 9.38 10.81 1.26
N SER A 64 9.26 11.15 2.55
CA SER A 64 9.87 10.40 3.67
C SER A 64 9.40 8.94 3.75
N LEU A 65 8.23 8.65 3.18
CA LEU A 65 7.66 7.31 3.09
C LEU A 65 8.04 6.55 1.79
N TRP A 66 9.08 6.97 1.09
CA TRP A 66 9.63 6.25 -0.08
C TRP A 66 8.69 6.07 -1.28
N GLY A 67 7.60 6.85 -1.37
CA GLY A 67 6.65 6.81 -2.50
C GLY A 67 7.23 7.22 -3.86
N HIS A 68 8.49 7.64 -3.87
CA HIS A 68 9.26 7.98 -5.07
C HIS A 68 9.94 6.76 -5.72
N LEU A 69 9.80 5.56 -5.14
CA LEU A 69 10.40 4.32 -5.63
C LEU A 69 9.34 3.29 -6.00
N VAL A 70 9.64 2.51 -7.05
CA VAL A 70 8.94 1.24 -7.28
C VAL A 70 9.76 0.14 -6.63
N TRP A 71 9.31 -0.31 -5.47
CA TRP A 71 9.97 -1.37 -4.72
C TRP A 71 10.10 -2.67 -5.54
N ASN A 72 11.23 -3.36 -5.42
CA ASN A 72 11.47 -4.61 -6.12
C ASN A 72 10.38 -5.66 -5.84
N ALA A 73 9.85 -5.69 -4.61
CA ALA A 73 8.72 -6.54 -4.24
C ALA A 73 7.48 -6.29 -5.11
N ALA A 74 7.15 -5.02 -5.39
CA ALA A 74 6.03 -4.66 -6.26
C ALA A 74 6.22 -5.20 -7.69
N ARG A 75 7.45 -5.14 -8.22
CA ARG A 75 7.79 -5.69 -9.55
C ARG A 75 7.71 -7.21 -9.59
N VAL A 76 8.18 -7.88 -8.53
CA VAL A 76 8.10 -9.34 -8.42
C VAL A 76 6.64 -9.79 -8.31
N MET A 77 5.84 -9.11 -7.50
CA MET A 77 4.42 -9.42 -7.33
C MET A 77 3.63 -9.22 -8.62
N ALA A 78 3.86 -8.11 -9.33
CA ALA A 78 3.27 -7.85 -10.64
C ALA A 78 3.56 -8.96 -11.65
N ARG A 79 4.83 -9.37 -11.76
CA ARG A 79 5.23 -10.48 -12.63
C ARG A 79 4.59 -11.80 -12.20
N TYR A 80 4.50 -12.05 -10.90
CA TYR A 80 3.86 -13.25 -10.36
C TYR A 80 2.37 -13.30 -10.73
N ILE A 81 1.65 -12.19 -10.59
CA ILE A 81 0.24 -12.08 -10.98
C ILE A 81 0.06 -12.36 -12.47
N GLU A 82 0.86 -11.75 -13.35
CA GLU A 82 0.77 -11.98 -14.80
C GLU A 82 1.14 -13.40 -15.22
N ALA A 83 2.11 -14.02 -14.55
CA ALA A 83 2.57 -15.38 -14.85
C ALA A 83 1.68 -16.48 -14.25
N SER A 84 0.79 -16.12 -13.33
CA SER A 84 -0.10 -17.07 -12.65
C SER A 84 -1.33 -17.41 -13.49
N GLU A 85 -2.01 -18.49 -13.10
CA GLU A 85 -3.31 -18.86 -13.66
C GLU A 85 -4.34 -17.73 -13.48
N PRO A 86 -5.24 -17.47 -14.46
CA PRO A 86 -6.23 -16.40 -14.37
C PRO A 86 -7.09 -16.46 -13.10
N SER A 87 -7.29 -17.66 -12.56
CA SER A 87 -8.04 -17.90 -11.33
C SER A 87 -7.45 -17.24 -10.09
N LEU A 88 -6.22 -16.70 -10.14
CA LEU A 88 -5.60 -15.95 -9.05
C LEU A 88 -6.35 -14.63 -8.79
N VAL A 89 -6.65 -13.85 -9.82
CA VAL A 89 -7.25 -12.51 -9.68
C VAL A 89 -8.50 -12.25 -10.53
N HIS A 90 -8.69 -12.98 -11.64
CA HIS A 90 -9.77 -12.71 -12.59
C HIS A 90 -11.15 -12.82 -11.93
N GLY A 91 -11.98 -11.79 -12.09
CA GLY A 91 -13.33 -11.70 -11.50
C GLY A 91 -13.36 -11.53 -9.98
N LYS A 92 -12.21 -11.45 -9.29
CA LYS A 92 -12.14 -11.31 -7.83
C LYS A 92 -12.06 -9.86 -7.37
N ARG A 93 -12.22 -9.66 -6.07
CA ARG A 93 -11.97 -8.38 -5.40
C ARG A 93 -10.59 -8.45 -4.75
N VAL A 94 -9.72 -7.48 -5.04
CA VAL A 94 -8.33 -7.41 -4.57
C VAL A 94 -8.16 -6.18 -3.69
N LEU A 95 -7.45 -6.36 -2.58
CA LEU A 95 -7.05 -5.29 -1.65
C LEU A 95 -5.52 -5.32 -1.54
N GLU A 96 -4.87 -4.19 -1.81
CA GLU A 96 -3.43 -4.00 -1.58
C GLU A 96 -3.24 -3.09 -0.36
N LEU A 97 -2.38 -3.53 0.56
CA LEU A 97 -1.98 -2.79 1.76
C LEU A 97 -0.55 -2.30 1.57
N GLY A 98 -0.32 -0.99 1.70
CA GLY A 98 1.00 -0.39 1.43
C GLY A 98 1.32 -0.40 -0.07
N ALA A 99 0.43 0.20 -0.87
CA ALA A 99 0.48 0.13 -2.32
C ALA A 99 1.72 0.81 -2.93
N GLY A 100 2.25 1.84 -2.29
CA GLY A 100 3.27 2.74 -2.84
C GLY A 100 2.86 3.21 -4.23
N ALA A 101 3.66 2.86 -5.24
CA ALA A 101 3.37 3.14 -6.64
C ALA A 101 2.14 2.38 -7.21
N GLY A 102 1.53 1.46 -6.47
CA GLY A 102 0.30 0.74 -6.82
C GLY A 102 0.44 -0.28 -7.97
N LEU A 103 1.67 -0.69 -8.30
CA LEU A 103 1.93 -1.55 -9.45
C LEU A 103 1.19 -2.92 -9.35
N PRO A 104 1.19 -3.66 -8.23
CA PRO A 104 0.44 -4.92 -8.11
C PRO A 104 -1.08 -4.73 -8.23
N SER A 105 -1.65 -3.67 -7.65
CA SER A 105 -3.05 -3.29 -7.86
C SER A 105 -3.37 -3.04 -9.33
N LEU A 106 -2.54 -2.24 -10.01
CA LEU A 106 -2.76 -1.91 -11.41
C LEU A 106 -2.69 -3.14 -12.31
N VAL A 107 -1.71 -4.03 -12.08
CA VAL A 107 -1.61 -5.29 -12.80
C VAL A 107 -2.80 -6.21 -12.50
N SER A 108 -3.25 -6.28 -11.25
CA SER A 108 -4.44 -7.07 -10.89
C SER A 108 -5.69 -6.60 -11.64
N ALA A 109 -5.86 -5.28 -11.82
CA ALA A 109 -6.94 -4.71 -12.60
C ALA A 109 -6.84 -5.08 -14.09
N LEU A 110 -5.63 -5.00 -14.66
CA LEU A 110 -5.36 -5.39 -16.05
C LEU A 110 -5.58 -6.89 -16.32
N GLU A 111 -5.32 -7.73 -15.33
CA GLU A 111 -5.57 -9.19 -15.38
C GLU A 111 -7.04 -9.55 -15.10
N GLY A 112 -7.92 -8.55 -15.00
CA GLY A 112 -9.37 -8.73 -14.98
C GLY A 112 -9.96 -8.93 -13.60
N ALA A 113 -9.31 -8.43 -12.54
CA ALA A 113 -9.97 -8.31 -11.25
C ALA A 113 -11.25 -7.46 -11.38
N ARG A 114 -12.31 -7.86 -10.67
CA ARG A 114 -13.62 -7.19 -10.68
C ARG A 114 -13.57 -5.85 -9.92
N LEU A 115 -12.78 -5.79 -8.87
CA LEU A 115 -12.57 -4.60 -8.05
C LEU A 115 -11.17 -4.66 -7.49
N VAL A 116 -10.44 -3.56 -7.55
CA VAL A 116 -9.15 -3.39 -6.88
C VAL A 116 -9.23 -2.18 -5.98
N VAL A 117 -8.79 -2.35 -4.74
CA VAL A 117 -8.64 -1.27 -3.76
C VAL A 117 -7.16 -1.23 -3.39
N ALA A 118 -6.48 -0.17 -3.79
CA ALA A 118 -5.13 0.14 -3.33
C ALA A 118 -5.24 1.03 -2.08
N THR A 119 -4.48 0.71 -1.04
CA THR A 119 -4.46 1.48 0.20
C THR A 119 -3.04 1.75 0.64
N ASP A 120 -2.82 2.92 1.23
CA ASP A 120 -1.54 3.32 1.80
C ASP A 120 -1.77 4.22 3.02
N TYR A 121 -0.67 4.67 3.62
CA TYR A 121 -0.67 5.66 4.69
C TYR A 121 -1.43 6.92 4.26
N PRO A 122 -2.23 7.55 5.16
CA PRO A 122 -3.00 8.75 4.84
C PRO A 122 -2.07 9.97 4.68
N ASP A 123 -1.43 10.04 3.52
CA ASP A 123 -0.59 11.14 3.07
C ASP A 123 -1.08 11.64 1.71
N ASP A 124 -1.36 12.93 1.62
CA ASP A 124 -1.96 13.55 0.43
C ASP A 124 -1.06 13.41 -0.80
N THR A 125 0.27 13.34 -0.64
CA THR A 125 1.21 13.23 -1.75
C THR A 125 1.38 11.80 -2.27
N LEU A 126 1.08 10.80 -1.42
CA LEU A 126 1.04 9.40 -1.83
C LEU A 126 -0.27 9.00 -2.50
N LEU A 127 -1.36 9.68 -2.14
CA LEU A 127 -2.72 9.34 -2.58
C LEU A 127 -3.24 10.19 -3.75
N SER A 128 -2.54 11.26 -4.14
CA SER A 128 -2.92 12.16 -5.25
C SER A 128 -2.57 11.62 -6.63
#